data_AF-A0A812MZS1-F1
#
_entry.id   AF-A0A812MZS1-F1
#
_cell.length_a   1.000
_cell.length_b   1.000
_cell.length_c   1.000
_cell.angle_alpha   90.00
_cell.angle_beta   90.00
_cell.angle_gamma   90.00
#
_symmetry.space_group_name_H-M   'P 1'
#
loop_
_entity.id
_entity.type
_entity.pdbx_description
1 polymer ?
#
loop_
_entity_poly.entity_id
_entity_poly.type
_entity_poly.pdbx_seq_one_letter_code
_entity_poly.pdbx_strand_id
1 'polypeptide(L)'
;VPPCTEVPEVSVDVILVFSKTFEASPHAQTAANAIVTQFENGTFTWAQCFRSLTVQEANLTAVEDVYDSRGYSIRKAWVTGPNKVFRSVLRAAVDKSFGEYSHFFYMELDSVPIRADWLQQYVAEALYYPTAAMRGSRYRGDTWDGFLKDLPTELLVHINGNAIYNVEHPWTVQLLTYLEDPSFEVDSVAFDIRIANLSFEEFGSALDSPYKADSLLIGNYAQMPLWVEGFDSAEYIRHGAKGNIFENIDDSQVTLGVTWSEIGPVSVSVCEGFLPGRRQ
;
A
#
# COMPACT_ATOMS: atom_id res chain seq x y z
N VAL A 1 8.43 -16.48 1.65
CA VAL A 1 8.68 -16.19 0.21
C VAL A 1 9.55 -14.94 0.15
N PRO A 2 10.73 -14.96 -0.51
CA PRO A 2 11.69 -13.86 -0.43
C PRO A 2 11.21 -12.62 -1.23
N PRO A 3 11.43 -11.38 -0.73
CA PRO A 3 11.14 -10.17 -1.49
C PRO A 3 11.88 -10.04 -2.80
N CYS A 4 13.11 -10.54 -2.81
CA CYS A 4 14.01 -10.48 -3.94
C CYS A 4 14.93 -11.71 -3.94
N THR A 5 15.27 -12.22 -5.12
CA THR A 5 16.40 -13.12 -5.33
C THR A 5 17.67 -12.36 -5.70
N GLU A 6 17.51 -11.18 -6.29
CA GLU A 6 18.58 -10.23 -6.60
C GLU A 6 18.21 -8.86 -6.03
N VAL A 7 19.17 -8.12 -5.47
CA VAL A 7 18.89 -6.78 -4.92
C VAL A 7 18.42 -5.87 -6.06
N PRO A 8 17.28 -5.17 -5.94
CA PRO A 8 16.81 -4.27 -6.99
C PRO A 8 17.84 -3.17 -7.28
N GLU A 9 17.93 -2.72 -8.54
CA GLU A 9 18.80 -1.58 -8.92
C GLU A 9 18.36 -0.27 -8.22
N VAL A 10 17.08 -0.18 -7.89
CA VAL A 10 16.51 0.93 -7.14
C VAL A 10 16.56 0.63 -5.65
N SER A 11 17.04 1.59 -4.87
CA SER A 11 17.05 1.47 -3.42
C SER A 11 15.64 1.47 -2.86
N VAL A 12 15.33 0.46 -2.04
CA VAL A 12 14.02 0.32 -1.40
C VAL A 12 14.16 0.23 0.12
N ASP A 13 13.38 1.04 0.84
CA ASP A 13 13.30 1.01 2.30
C ASP A 13 11.99 0.40 2.79
N VAL A 14 12.03 -0.14 4.02
CA VAL A 14 10.85 -0.56 4.76
C VAL A 14 10.59 0.42 5.90
N ILE A 15 9.36 0.89 6.02
CA ILE A 15 8.90 1.68 7.16
C ILE A 15 7.75 0.93 7.81
N LEU A 16 7.95 0.57 9.08
CA LEU A 16 6.89 0.03 9.92
C LEU A 16 6.17 1.18 10.61
N VAL A 17 4.85 1.18 10.58
CA VAL A 17 4.06 2.24 11.21
C VAL A 17 3.28 1.66 12.37
N PHE A 18 3.37 2.30 13.53
CA PHE A 18 2.56 2.00 14.71
C PHE A 18 1.49 3.07 14.88
N SER A 19 0.24 2.67 15.11
CA SER A 19 -0.90 3.61 15.18
C SER A 19 -0.77 4.63 16.31
N LYS A 20 -0.22 4.22 17.47
CA LYS A 20 -0.07 5.07 18.67
C LYS A 20 1.38 5.54 18.84
N THR A 21 1.66 6.13 20.00
CA THR A 21 3.04 6.36 20.45
C THR A 21 3.59 5.15 21.21
N PHE A 22 4.88 4.92 21.10
CA PHE A 22 5.63 3.95 21.88
C PHE A 22 5.67 4.30 23.37
N GLU A 23 5.59 5.59 23.70
CA GLU A 23 5.39 6.02 25.10
C GLU A 23 4.10 5.41 25.70
N ALA A 24 3.03 5.36 24.91
CA ALA A 24 1.76 4.75 25.32
C ALA A 24 1.77 3.20 25.26
N SER A 25 2.80 2.58 24.66
CA SER A 25 2.92 1.12 24.55
C SER A 25 4.38 0.64 24.60
N PRO A 26 4.94 0.45 25.82
CA PRO A 26 6.29 -0.09 25.98
C PRO A 26 6.47 -1.49 25.36
N HIS A 27 5.38 -2.27 25.28
CA HIS A 27 5.39 -3.57 24.62
C HIS A 27 5.63 -3.45 23.11
N ALA A 28 4.89 -2.56 22.43
CA ALA A 28 5.09 -2.29 21.01
C ALA A 28 6.50 -1.71 20.74
N GLN A 29 6.99 -0.84 21.62
CA GLN A 29 8.35 -0.31 21.52
C GLN A 29 9.41 -1.40 21.58
N THR A 30 9.25 -2.35 22.50
CA THR A 30 10.17 -3.48 22.65
C THR A 30 10.16 -4.36 21.40
N ALA A 31 8.98 -4.64 20.85
CA ALA A 31 8.83 -5.42 19.63
C ALA A 31 9.47 -4.71 18.43
N ALA A 32 9.17 -3.42 18.22
CA ALA A 32 9.75 -2.59 17.17
C ALA A 32 11.29 -2.58 17.23
N ASN A 33 11.87 -2.35 18.41
CA ASN A 33 13.31 -2.36 18.60
C ASN A 33 13.94 -3.73 18.29
N ALA A 34 13.26 -4.82 18.65
CA ALA A 34 13.73 -6.17 18.35
C ALA A 34 13.73 -6.45 16.83
N ILE A 35 12.77 -5.93 16.08
CA ILE A 35 12.70 -6.07 14.62
C ILE A 35 13.83 -5.29 13.95
N VAL A 36 14.02 -4.02 14.34
CA VAL A 36 15.12 -3.18 13.84
C VAL A 36 16.47 -3.85 14.11
N THR A 37 16.69 -4.31 15.35
CA THR A 37 17.93 -5.00 15.73
C THR A 37 18.16 -6.27 14.91
N GLN A 38 17.11 -7.05 14.64
CA GLN A 38 17.22 -8.27 13.82
C GLN A 38 17.49 -7.95 12.35
N PHE A 39 16.93 -6.87 11.83
CA PHE A 39 17.21 -6.37 10.49
C PHE A 39 18.67 -5.94 10.35
N GLU A 40 19.17 -5.11 11.27
CA GLU A 40 20.55 -4.60 11.28
C GLU A 40 21.59 -5.73 11.43
N ASN A 41 21.27 -6.76 12.21
CA ASN A 41 22.13 -7.92 12.39
C ASN A 41 22.09 -8.91 11.20
N GLY A 42 21.23 -8.68 10.20
CA GLY A 42 21.06 -9.60 9.08
C GLY A 42 20.43 -10.94 9.47
N THR A 43 19.71 -11.00 10.59
CA THR A 43 19.02 -12.21 11.07
C THR A 43 17.94 -12.65 10.08
N PHE A 44 17.26 -11.67 9.48
CA PHE A 44 16.26 -11.93 8.45
C PHE A 44 16.94 -12.12 7.08
N THR A 45 16.71 -13.27 6.46
CA THR A 45 17.23 -13.54 5.11
C THR A 45 16.70 -12.56 4.05
N TRP A 46 15.55 -11.94 4.31
CA TRP A 46 14.97 -10.91 3.45
C TRP A 46 15.56 -9.51 3.67
N ALA A 47 16.30 -9.25 4.76
CA ALA A 47 16.80 -7.92 5.09
C ALA A 47 17.71 -7.35 4.00
N GLN A 48 18.47 -8.22 3.32
CA GLN A 48 19.34 -7.83 2.20
C GLN A 48 18.62 -7.20 1.00
N CYS A 49 17.30 -7.38 0.89
CA CYS A 49 16.50 -6.81 -0.20
C CYS A 49 16.18 -5.33 0.01
N PHE A 50 16.41 -4.81 1.21
CA PHE A 50 16.07 -3.45 1.58
C PHE A 50 17.31 -2.69 2.03
N ARG A 51 17.37 -1.39 1.73
CA ARG A 51 18.46 -0.52 2.19
C ARG A 51 18.37 -0.28 3.68
N SER A 52 17.17 0.00 4.19
CA SER A 52 16.93 0.26 5.61
C SER A 52 15.56 -0.19 6.06
N LEU A 53 15.43 -0.39 7.37
CA LEU A 53 14.17 -0.58 8.07
C LEU A 53 14.05 0.47 9.16
N THR A 54 13.00 1.27 9.12
CA THR A 54 12.69 2.25 10.17
C THR A 54 11.31 2.03 10.73
N VAL A 55 11.04 2.65 11.89
CA VAL A 55 9.74 2.56 12.57
C VAL A 55 9.25 3.96 12.85
N GLN A 56 7.98 4.21 12.55
CA GLN A 56 7.31 5.51 12.68
C GLN A 56 6.03 5.37 13.50
N GLU A 57 5.63 6.45 14.14
CA GLU A 57 4.40 6.54 14.94
C GLU A 57 3.38 7.43 14.21
N ALA A 58 2.13 6.98 14.12
CA ALA A 58 1.03 7.81 13.63
C ALA A 58 0.40 8.68 14.74
N ASN A 59 0.79 8.44 16.01
CA ASN A 59 0.40 9.26 17.17
C ASN A 59 -1.12 9.43 17.34
N LEU A 60 -1.90 8.37 17.11
CA LEU A 60 -3.33 8.36 17.39
C LEU A 60 -3.58 8.19 18.89
N THR A 61 -4.53 8.95 19.41
CA THR A 61 -5.08 8.73 20.75
C THR A 61 -5.97 7.48 20.79
N ALA A 62 -6.29 6.97 21.99
CA ALA A 62 -7.15 5.80 22.14
C ALA A 62 -8.57 5.97 21.58
N VAL A 63 -9.06 7.22 21.47
CA VAL A 63 -10.38 7.51 20.87
C VAL A 63 -10.33 7.60 19.34
N GLU A 64 -9.13 7.79 18.79
CA GLU A 64 -8.88 7.87 17.35
C GLU A 64 -8.51 6.50 16.78
N ASP A 65 -7.78 5.70 17.54
CA ASP A 65 -7.38 4.34 17.16
C ASP A 65 -8.52 3.33 17.31
N VAL A 66 -9.58 3.53 16.53
CA VAL A 66 -10.79 2.71 16.52
C VAL A 66 -10.90 1.98 15.19
N TYR A 67 -10.95 0.65 15.26
CA TYR A 67 -11.36 -0.21 14.16
C TYR A 67 -12.36 -1.26 14.65
N ASP A 68 -13.56 -1.28 14.09
CA ASP A 68 -14.64 -2.23 14.45
C ASP A 68 -15.26 -2.87 13.21
N SER A 69 -14.54 -3.82 12.62
CA SER A 69 -14.96 -4.55 11.41
C SER A 69 -16.27 -5.32 11.54
N ARG A 70 -16.78 -5.55 12.77
CA ARG A 70 -18.03 -6.28 13.03
C ARG A 70 -19.19 -5.38 13.44
N GLY A 71 -18.90 -4.14 13.82
CA GLY A 71 -19.87 -3.18 14.32
C GLY A 71 -20.25 -2.08 13.35
N TYR A 72 -19.86 -2.15 12.08
CA TYR A 72 -20.11 -1.11 11.06
C TYR A 72 -21.60 -0.73 10.93
N SER A 73 -22.53 -1.65 11.20
CA SER A 73 -23.97 -1.39 11.17
C SER A 73 -24.49 -0.60 12.38
N ILE A 74 -23.68 -0.42 13.43
CA ILE A 74 -24.05 0.21 14.71
C ILE A 74 -23.18 1.44 14.98
N ARG A 75 -21.87 1.34 14.74
CA ARG A 75 -20.91 2.43 14.94
C ARG A 75 -20.53 3.02 13.59
N LYS A 76 -20.95 4.27 13.35
CA LYS A 76 -20.52 5.01 12.17
C LYS A 76 -19.00 5.17 12.14
N ALA A 77 -18.34 5.39 13.28
CA ALA A 77 -16.89 5.61 13.37
C ALA A 77 -16.04 4.33 13.40
N TRP A 78 -16.41 3.31 12.62
CA TRP A 78 -15.79 1.99 12.68
C TRP A 78 -14.43 1.90 11.98
N VAL A 79 -14.03 2.91 11.19
CA VAL A 79 -12.77 2.96 10.41
C VAL A 79 -11.88 4.16 10.74
N THR A 80 -12.14 4.89 11.83
CA THR A 80 -11.39 6.10 12.18
C THR A 80 -9.88 5.84 12.31
N GLY A 81 -9.49 4.74 12.94
CA GLY A 81 -8.08 4.38 13.15
C GLY A 81 -7.34 4.19 11.83
N PRO A 82 -7.73 3.20 11.00
CA PRO A 82 -7.11 2.98 9.68
C PRO A 82 -7.07 4.24 8.81
N ASN A 83 -8.16 5.02 8.78
CA ASN A 83 -8.21 6.27 8.01
C ASN A 83 -7.21 7.32 8.53
N LYS A 84 -6.99 7.40 9.84
CA LYS A 84 -6.01 8.32 10.44
C LYS A 84 -4.57 7.85 10.22
N VAL A 85 -4.31 6.55 10.32
CA VAL A 85 -2.98 5.98 10.01
C VAL A 85 -2.64 6.23 8.55
N PHE A 86 -3.53 5.90 7.61
CA PHE A 86 -3.31 6.14 6.18
C PHE A 86 -3.00 7.61 5.89
N ARG A 87 -3.79 8.55 6.44
CA ARG A 87 -3.53 9.98 6.27
C ARG A 87 -2.19 10.42 6.84
N SER A 88 -1.79 9.89 8.01
CA SER A 88 -0.48 10.18 8.58
C SER A 88 0.64 9.72 7.66
N VAL A 89 0.52 8.51 7.09
CA VAL A 89 1.50 7.98 6.15
C VAL A 89 1.53 8.80 4.86
N LEU A 90 0.37 9.08 4.26
CA LEU A 90 0.28 9.85 3.02
C LEU A 90 0.82 11.27 3.20
N ARG A 91 0.49 11.94 4.32
CA ARG A 91 1.06 13.25 4.66
C ARG A 91 2.57 13.17 4.74
N ALA A 92 3.08 12.22 5.51
CA ALA A 92 4.52 12.05 5.72
C ALA A 92 5.29 11.74 4.42
N ALA A 93 4.61 11.09 3.49
CA ALA A 93 5.12 10.79 2.15
C ALA A 93 5.18 12.07 1.29
N VAL A 94 4.10 12.84 1.26
CA VAL A 94 3.97 14.06 0.44
C VAL A 94 4.86 15.19 0.97
N ASP A 95 4.98 15.34 2.29
CA ASP A 95 5.84 16.36 2.92
C ASP A 95 7.30 15.94 3.06
N LYS A 96 7.64 14.72 2.64
CA LYS A 96 8.97 14.10 2.69
C LYS A 96 9.54 13.93 4.10
N SER A 97 8.71 13.93 5.14
CA SER A 97 9.17 13.73 6.52
C SER A 97 9.71 12.32 6.79
N PHE A 98 9.30 11.32 6.00
CA PHE A 98 9.88 9.97 6.07
C PHE A 98 11.09 9.78 5.15
N GLY A 99 11.35 10.70 4.23
CA GLY A 99 12.42 10.60 3.23
C GLY A 99 11.99 11.15 1.86
N GLU A 100 12.94 11.29 0.94
CA GLU A 100 12.69 11.77 -0.42
C GLU A 100 12.26 10.62 -1.35
N TYR A 101 11.09 10.07 -1.10
CA TYR A 101 10.53 8.99 -1.91
C TYR A 101 9.55 9.51 -2.95
N SER A 102 9.51 8.84 -4.10
CA SER A 102 8.55 9.12 -5.18
C SER A 102 7.30 8.25 -5.10
N HIS A 103 7.46 7.02 -4.58
CA HIS A 103 6.41 6.03 -4.48
C HIS A 103 6.49 5.28 -3.16
N PHE A 104 5.33 4.84 -2.69
CA PHE A 104 5.23 3.86 -1.62
C PHE A 104 4.16 2.82 -1.90
N PHE A 105 4.41 1.59 -1.49
CA PHE A 105 3.41 0.55 -1.39
C PHE A 105 2.90 0.48 0.04
N TYR A 106 1.63 0.84 0.24
CA TYR A 106 0.93 0.67 1.51
C TYR A 106 0.59 -0.81 1.67
N MET A 107 1.06 -1.47 2.73
CA MET A 107 0.87 -2.91 2.93
C MET A 107 0.38 -3.21 4.35
N GLU A 108 -0.90 -3.52 4.45
CA GLU A 108 -1.59 -4.07 5.62
C GLU A 108 -0.98 -5.40 6.03
N LEU A 109 -1.02 -5.71 7.33
CA LEU A 109 -0.39 -6.91 7.86
C LEU A 109 -1.06 -8.21 7.41
N ASP A 110 -2.30 -8.18 6.93
CA ASP A 110 -2.95 -9.34 6.32
C ASP A 110 -2.59 -9.53 4.84
N SER A 111 -1.52 -8.86 4.37
CA SER A 111 -0.90 -9.10 3.07
C SER A 111 0.28 -10.08 3.17
N VAL A 112 0.20 -11.18 2.39
CA VAL A 112 1.23 -12.23 2.36
C VAL A 112 1.81 -12.39 0.96
N PRO A 113 3.15 -12.33 0.81
CA PRO A 113 3.80 -12.69 -0.43
C PRO A 113 3.60 -14.17 -0.77
N ILE A 114 3.13 -14.44 -1.98
CA ILE A 114 2.94 -15.79 -2.53
C ILE A 114 3.93 -16.09 -3.66
N ARG A 115 4.70 -15.10 -4.12
CA ARG A 115 5.79 -15.24 -5.11
C ARG A 115 7.05 -14.51 -4.71
N ALA A 116 8.18 -15.12 -5.07
CA ALA A 116 9.47 -14.46 -4.98
C ALA A 116 9.48 -13.24 -5.91
N ASP A 117 10.40 -12.31 -5.66
CA ASP A 117 10.62 -11.14 -6.52
C ASP A 117 9.45 -10.16 -6.59
N TRP A 118 8.62 -10.14 -5.53
CA TRP A 118 7.54 -9.16 -5.43
C TRP A 118 8.08 -7.73 -5.33
N LEU A 119 9.32 -7.54 -4.86
CA LEU A 119 9.94 -6.23 -4.80
C LEU A 119 10.31 -5.71 -6.19
N GLN A 120 10.75 -6.58 -7.09
CA GLN A 120 10.96 -6.25 -8.51
C GLN A 120 9.65 -5.86 -9.17
N GLN A 121 8.57 -6.59 -8.89
CA GLN A 121 7.24 -6.25 -9.42
C GLN A 121 6.77 -4.89 -8.89
N TYR A 122 7.00 -4.59 -7.61
CA TYR A 122 6.73 -3.28 -7.03
C TYR A 122 7.49 -2.17 -7.76
N VAL A 123 8.80 -2.31 -7.91
CA VAL A 123 9.64 -1.33 -8.64
C VAL A 123 9.16 -1.17 -10.08
N ALA A 124 8.80 -2.26 -10.75
CA ALA A 124 8.32 -2.21 -12.12
C ALA A 124 7.01 -1.44 -12.27
N GLU A 125 6.04 -1.68 -11.40
CA GLU A 125 4.76 -0.99 -11.41
C GLU A 125 4.86 0.48 -10.97
N ALA A 126 5.77 0.78 -10.05
CA ALA A 126 6.02 2.13 -9.60
C ALA A 126 6.72 2.99 -10.67
N LEU A 127 7.73 2.44 -11.36
CA LEU A 127 8.65 3.25 -12.16
C LEU A 127 8.55 3.05 -13.69
N TYR A 128 8.15 1.87 -14.15
CA TYR A 128 8.20 1.53 -15.58
C TYR A 128 6.82 1.43 -16.25
N TYR A 129 5.76 1.21 -15.46
CA TYR A 129 4.40 1.16 -15.99
C TYR A 129 3.92 2.59 -16.31
N PRO A 130 2.87 2.76 -17.16
CA PRO A 130 2.29 4.07 -17.41
C PRO A 130 1.97 4.78 -16.10
N THR A 131 2.36 6.05 -16.00
CA THR A 131 2.26 6.83 -14.76
C THR A 131 0.83 6.82 -14.24
N ALA A 132 0.68 6.39 -12.99
CA ALA A 132 -0.56 6.38 -12.24
C ALA A 132 -0.34 7.15 -10.94
N ALA A 133 -1.38 7.81 -10.44
CA ALA A 133 -1.39 8.38 -9.10
C ALA A 133 -1.42 7.23 -8.07
N MET A 134 -2.26 6.24 -8.33
CA MET A 134 -2.38 5.04 -7.53
C MET A 134 -2.54 3.82 -8.43
N ARG A 135 -1.95 2.70 -8.01
CA ARG A 135 -2.07 1.41 -8.71
C ARG A 135 -2.29 0.29 -7.69
N GLY A 136 -3.39 -0.42 -7.82
CA GLY A 136 -3.74 -1.51 -6.92
C GLY A 136 -4.67 -2.53 -7.58
N SER A 137 -5.38 -3.32 -6.77
CA SER A 137 -6.35 -4.30 -7.26
C SER A 137 -7.73 -4.10 -6.67
N ARG A 138 -8.75 -4.25 -7.53
CA ARG A 138 -10.15 -4.42 -7.09
C ARG A 138 -10.34 -5.76 -6.39
N TYR A 139 -11.45 -5.88 -5.68
CA TYR A 139 -11.89 -7.15 -5.15
C TYR A 139 -12.00 -8.21 -6.26
N ARG A 140 -11.31 -9.34 -6.07
CA ARG A 140 -11.27 -10.49 -7.01
C ARG A 140 -11.94 -11.75 -6.44
N GLY A 141 -12.51 -11.66 -5.24
CA GLY A 141 -13.20 -12.79 -4.63
C GLY A 141 -14.63 -12.97 -5.11
N ASP A 142 -15.25 -14.06 -4.66
CA ASP A 142 -16.60 -14.49 -5.04
C ASP A 142 -17.67 -14.19 -3.98
N THR A 143 -17.27 -13.71 -2.78
CA THR A 143 -18.20 -13.46 -1.67
C THR A 143 -19.29 -12.46 -2.05
N TRP A 144 -19.02 -11.56 -3.00
CA TRP A 144 -19.95 -10.52 -3.43
C TRP A 144 -20.84 -10.93 -4.60
N ASP A 145 -20.55 -12.05 -5.28
CA ASP A 145 -21.21 -12.47 -6.54
C ASP A 145 -22.74 -12.49 -6.44
N GLY A 146 -23.27 -12.91 -5.29
CA GLY A 146 -24.71 -13.00 -5.04
C GLY A 146 -25.44 -11.66 -4.98
N PHE A 147 -24.73 -10.54 -4.77
CA PHE A 147 -25.31 -9.21 -4.58
C PHE A 147 -24.56 -8.08 -5.31
N LEU A 148 -23.65 -8.40 -6.25
CA LEU A 148 -22.89 -7.40 -7.03
C LEU A 148 -23.77 -6.29 -7.63
N LYS A 149 -24.95 -6.65 -8.14
CA LYS A 149 -25.89 -5.72 -8.77
C LYS A 149 -26.48 -4.67 -7.82
N ASP A 150 -26.45 -4.96 -6.52
CA ASP A 150 -27.01 -4.13 -5.46
C ASP A 150 -25.91 -3.26 -4.80
N LEU A 151 -24.65 -3.46 -5.19
CA LEU A 151 -23.52 -2.69 -4.69
C LEU A 151 -23.39 -1.34 -5.42
N PRO A 152 -23.05 -0.26 -4.70
CA PRO A 152 -22.68 1.00 -5.32
C PRO A 152 -21.47 0.85 -6.25
N THR A 153 -21.45 1.61 -7.35
CA THR A 153 -20.39 1.55 -8.37
C THR A 153 -19.00 1.70 -7.76
N GLU A 154 -18.84 2.63 -6.82
CA GLU A 154 -17.59 2.89 -6.13
C GLU A 154 -17.05 1.68 -5.39
N LEU A 155 -17.92 0.88 -4.79
CA LEU A 155 -17.52 -0.34 -4.09
C LEU A 155 -17.10 -1.42 -5.10
N LEU A 156 -17.67 -1.42 -6.29
CA LEU A 156 -17.28 -2.34 -7.36
C LEU A 156 -15.94 -1.94 -8.02
N VAL A 157 -15.63 -0.64 -8.08
CA VAL A 157 -14.46 -0.14 -8.82
C VAL A 157 -13.26 0.24 -7.95
N HIS A 158 -13.42 0.36 -6.64
CA HIS A 158 -12.30 0.70 -5.75
C HIS A 158 -11.19 -0.35 -5.81
N ILE A 159 -9.96 0.13 -5.77
CA ILE A 159 -8.80 -0.65 -5.36
C ILE A 159 -8.78 -0.66 -3.83
N ASN A 160 -8.34 -1.75 -3.24
CA ASN A 160 -8.10 -1.79 -1.79
C ASN A 160 -6.88 -0.93 -1.42
N GLY A 161 -6.84 -0.50 -0.15
CA GLY A 161 -5.76 0.28 0.44
C GLY A 161 -4.35 -0.27 0.20
N ASN A 162 -4.19 -1.60 0.06
CA ASN A 162 -2.95 -2.25 -0.36
C ASN A 162 -2.62 -1.90 -1.82
N ALA A 163 -1.99 -0.75 -2.02
CA ALA A 163 -1.74 -0.17 -3.34
C ALA A 163 -0.43 0.62 -3.35
N ILE A 164 0.07 0.87 -4.57
CA ILE A 164 1.20 1.75 -4.85
C ILE A 164 0.65 3.18 -5.00
N TYR A 165 1.27 4.13 -4.32
CA TYR A 165 0.93 5.55 -4.35
C TYR A 165 2.13 6.33 -4.89
N ASN A 166 1.94 7.06 -5.97
CA ASN A 166 2.90 8.03 -6.51
C ASN A 166 2.66 9.38 -5.82
N VAL A 167 3.56 9.79 -4.94
CA VAL A 167 3.39 11.02 -4.13
C VAL A 167 3.79 12.29 -4.86
N GLU A 168 4.46 12.15 -6.00
CA GLU A 168 4.79 13.26 -6.89
C GLU A 168 3.65 13.57 -7.87
N HIS A 169 2.71 12.63 -8.04
CA HIS A 169 1.58 12.83 -8.94
C HIS A 169 0.62 13.91 -8.38
N PRO A 170 0.23 14.93 -9.18
CA PRO A 170 -0.62 16.03 -8.70
C PRO A 170 -1.94 15.58 -8.06
N TRP A 171 -2.56 14.54 -8.61
CA TRP A 171 -3.77 13.95 -8.03
C TRP A 171 -3.56 13.38 -6.63
N THR A 172 -2.42 12.75 -6.33
CA THR A 172 -2.14 12.21 -4.99
C THR A 172 -2.00 13.35 -3.96
N VAL A 173 -1.35 14.44 -4.34
CA VAL A 173 -1.23 15.66 -3.51
C VAL A 173 -2.61 16.30 -3.29
N GLN A 174 -3.43 16.37 -4.34
CA GLN A 174 -4.80 16.88 -4.24
C GLN A 174 -5.69 16.00 -3.35
N LEU A 175 -5.56 14.68 -3.44
CA LEU A 175 -6.28 13.72 -2.59
C LEU A 175 -5.96 13.94 -1.10
N LEU A 176 -4.70 14.18 -0.75
CA LEU A 176 -4.34 14.51 0.64
C LEU A 176 -5.13 15.72 1.15
N THR A 177 -5.24 16.78 0.33
CA THR A 177 -6.03 17.98 0.67
C THR A 177 -7.50 17.63 0.95
N TYR A 178 -8.12 16.78 0.13
CA TYR A 178 -9.50 16.34 0.35
C TYR A 178 -9.67 15.45 1.58
N LEU A 179 -8.69 14.58 1.88
CA LEU A 179 -8.74 13.69 3.03
C LEU A 179 -8.48 14.42 4.36
N GLU A 180 -7.89 15.61 4.31
CA GLU A 180 -7.63 16.48 5.46
C GLU A 180 -8.73 17.51 5.74
N ASP A 181 -9.62 17.74 4.79
CA ASP A 181 -10.69 18.71 4.95
C ASP A 181 -11.67 18.26 6.07
N PRO A 182 -11.83 19.06 7.13
CA PRO A 182 -12.61 18.71 8.31
C PRO A 182 -14.12 18.68 8.07
N SER A 183 -14.59 19.16 6.91
CA SER A 183 -16.00 19.09 6.52
C SER A 183 -16.42 17.69 6.08
N PHE A 184 -15.46 16.78 5.85
CA PHE A 184 -15.75 15.41 5.47
C PHE A 184 -15.91 14.49 6.68
N GLU A 185 -16.94 13.65 6.68
CA GLU A 185 -17.08 12.56 7.66
C GLU A 185 -15.96 11.54 7.44
N VAL A 186 -14.85 11.67 8.17
CA VAL A 186 -13.67 10.82 8.01
C VAL A 186 -13.81 9.44 8.68
N ASP A 187 -14.94 9.19 9.31
CA ASP A 187 -15.08 8.08 10.26
C ASP A 187 -15.98 6.96 9.75
N SER A 188 -16.82 7.22 8.74
CA SER A 188 -17.88 6.32 8.27
C SER A 188 -17.59 5.55 6.98
N VAL A 189 -16.60 6.00 6.21
CA VAL A 189 -16.21 5.40 4.93
C VAL A 189 -14.70 5.13 4.96
N ALA A 190 -14.28 3.93 4.57
CA ALA A 190 -12.87 3.59 4.47
C ALA A 190 -12.16 4.50 3.44
N PHE A 191 -10.91 4.85 3.70
CA PHE A 191 -10.16 5.81 2.90
C PHE A 191 -10.05 5.38 1.42
N ASP A 192 -9.92 4.09 1.14
CA ASP A 192 -9.74 3.53 -0.20
C ASP A 192 -11.04 3.63 -1.04
N ILE A 193 -12.19 3.37 -0.43
CA ILE A 193 -13.52 3.64 -1.01
C ILE A 193 -13.68 5.15 -1.26
N ARG A 194 -13.23 5.99 -0.31
CA ARG A 194 -13.32 7.44 -0.46
C ARG A 194 -12.47 7.97 -1.61
N ILE A 195 -11.25 7.47 -1.75
CA ILE A 195 -10.36 7.80 -2.86
C ILE A 195 -10.99 7.37 -4.20
N ALA A 196 -11.65 6.20 -4.24
CA ALA A 196 -12.37 5.75 -5.42
C ALA A 196 -13.49 6.74 -5.81
N ASN A 197 -14.30 7.17 -4.84
CA ASN A 197 -15.35 8.18 -5.04
C ASN A 197 -14.78 9.48 -5.62
N LEU A 198 -13.78 10.06 -4.97
CA LEU A 198 -13.16 11.32 -5.40
C LEU A 198 -12.56 11.19 -6.80
N SER A 199 -11.92 10.06 -7.10
CA SER A 199 -11.33 9.81 -8.42
C SER A 199 -12.41 9.62 -9.48
N PHE A 200 -13.54 9.01 -9.15
CA PHE A 200 -14.65 8.88 -10.08
C PHE A 200 -15.37 10.21 -10.32
N GLU A 201 -15.56 11.02 -9.28
CA GLU A 201 -16.14 12.38 -9.38
C GLU A 201 -15.27 13.30 -10.25
N GLU A 202 -13.95 13.26 -10.10
CA GLU A 202 -13.02 14.11 -10.84
C GLU A 202 -12.88 13.69 -12.32
N PHE A 203 -12.70 12.40 -12.58
CA PHE A 203 -12.32 11.91 -13.91
C PHE A 203 -13.48 11.28 -14.71
N GLY A 204 -14.60 10.96 -14.06
CA GLY A 204 -15.80 10.39 -14.69
C GLY A 204 -15.68 8.97 -15.23
N SER A 205 -14.45 8.45 -15.43
CA SER A 205 -14.19 7.12 -15.97
C SER A 205 -12.89 6.51 -15.42
N ALA A 206 -12.84 5.18 -15.34
CA ALA A 206 -11.62 4.47 -14.95
C ALA A 206 -10.53 4.48 -16.04
N LEU A 207 -10.88 4.74 -17.31
CA LEU A 207 -9.93 4.77 -18.42
C LEU A 207 -9.04 6.01 -18.33
N ASP A 208 -9.65 7.16 -18.05
CA ASP A 208 -8.98 8.46 -18.01
C ASP A 208 -8.38 8.77 -16.64
N SER A 209 -8.82 8.05 -15.60
CA SER A 209 -8.35 8.26 -14.24
C SER A 209 -6.91 7.76 -14.02
N PRO A 210 -6.05 8.51 -13.30
CA PRO A 210 -4.75 8.02 -12.82
C PRO A 210 -4.89 7.02 -11.64
N TYR A 211 -6.12 6.64 -11.28
CA TYR A 211 -6.47 5.57 -10.35
C TYR A 211 -6.60 4.24 -11.11
N LYS A 212 -5.57 3.39 -11.03
CA LYS A 212 -5.45 2.17 -11.84
C LYS A 212 -5.63 0.90 -11.00
N ALA A 213 -6.42 -0.03 -11.53
CA ALA A 213 -6.85 -1.23 -10.82
C ALA A 213 -6.32 -2.54 -11.47
N ASP A 214 -5.19 -2.42 -12.16
CA ASP A 214 -4.54 -3.40 -13.02
C ASP A 214 -3.20 -3.88 -12.42
N SER A 215 -3.02 -3.75 -11.10
CA SER A 215 -1.81 -4.23 -10.43
C SER A 215 -1.65 -5.74 -10.57
N LEU A 216 -0.42 -6.17 -10.83
CA LEU A 216 0.04 -7.56 -10.75
C LEU A 216 0.80 -7.80 -9.44
N LEU A 217 1.23 -6.76 -8.73
CA LEU A 217 1.87 -6.86 -7.43
C LEU A 217 0.93 -7.49 -6.40
N ILE A 218 -0.29 -6.97 -6.30
CA ILE A 218 -1.24 -7.30 -5.22
C ILE A 218 -2.57 -7.80 -5.78
N GLY A 219 -3.04 -8.94 -5.28
CA GLY A 219 -4.40 -9.44 -5.47
C GLY A 219 -5.26 -9.20 -4.24
N ASN A 220 -6.44 -8.59 -4.43
CA ASN A 220 -7.35 -8.28 -3.33
C ASN A 220 -8.43 -9.37 -3.16
N TYR A 221 -8.30 -10.15 -2.09
CA TYR A 221 -9.23 -11.21 -1.69
C TYR A 221 -9.77 -11.02 -0.27
N ALA A 222 -9.88 -9.76 0.16
CA ALA A 222 -10.44 -9.42 1.46
C ALA A 222 -11.79 -10.14 1.69
N GLN A 223 -12.05 -10.64 2.89
CA GLN A 223 -13.31 -11.32 3.22
C GLN A 223 -13.59 -12.65 2.48
N MET A 224 -12.61 -13.23 1.79
CA MET A 224 -12.76 -14.58 1.25
C MET A 224 -12.56 -15.68 2.31
N PRO A 225 -13.39 -16.73 2.31
CA PRO A 225 -13.11 -17.93 3.10
C PRO A 225 -11.80 -18.58 2.66
N LEU A 226 -10.99 -19.02 3.62
CA LEU A 226 -9.61 -19.53 3.45
C LEU A 226 -9.44 -20.75 2.51
N TRP A 227 -10.53 -21.37 2.07
CA TRP A 227 -10.56 -22.63 1.32
C TRP A 227 -10.88 -22.46 -0.17
N VAL A 228 -11.04 -21.24 -0.66
CA VAL A 228 -11.23 -21.03 -2.10
C VAL A 228 -9.87 -21.20 -2.79
N GLU A 229 -9.79 -22.17 -3.70
CA GLU A 229 -8.55 -22.56 -4.40
C GLU A 229 -8.33 -21.77 -5.70
N GLY A 230 -9.28 -20.92 -6.10
CA GLY A 230 -9.20 -20.11 -7.30
C GLY A 230 -8.55 -18.75 -7.04
N PHE A 231 -7.24 -18.66 -7.25
CA PHE A 231 -6.52 -17.38 -7.24
C PHE A 231 -5.97 -17.07 -8.63
N ASP A 232 -5.86 -15.79 -8.96
CA ASP A 232 -5.21 -15.37 -10.20
C ASP A 232 -3.72 -15.73 -10.15
N SER A 233 -3.28 -16.53 -11.13
CA SER A 233 -1.90 -16.95 -11.27
C SER A 233 -0.95 -15.84 -11.74
N ALA A 234 -1.31 -14.56 -11.70
CA ALA A 234 -0.40 -13.47 -12.03
C ALA A 234 0.18 -12.76 -10.80
N GLU A 235 -0.49 -12.82 -9.64
CA GLU A 235 -0.19 -11.92 -8.52
C GLU A 235 0.97 -12.36 -7.61
N TYR A 236 1.65 -11.39 -7.01
CA TYR A 236 2.84 -11.62 -6.17
C TYR A 236 2.52 -11.62 -4.67
N ILE A 237 1.59 -10.78 -4.26
CA ILE A 237 1.12 -10.59 -2.89
C ILE A 237 -0.37 -10.83 -2.85
N ARG A 238 -0.85 -11.48 -1.80
CA ARG A 238 -2.26 -11.74 -1.55
C ARG A 238 -2.72 -11.02 -0.29
N HIS A 239 -3.74 -10.18 -0.43
CA HIS A 239 -4.45 -9.54 0.69
C HIS A 239 -5.55 -10.47 1.25
N GLY A 240 -5.77 -10.43 2.56
CA GLY A 240 -6.80 -11.20 3.28
C GLY A 240 -6.29 -12.48 3.96
N ALA A 241 -5.00 -12.56 4.29
CA ALA A 241 -4.37 -13.69 4.95
C ALA A 241 -4.35 -13.56 6.48
N LYS A 242 -4.16 -14.69 7.20
CA LYS A 242 -4.04 -14.70 8.68
C LYS A 242 -2.61 -14.48 9.20
N GLY A 243 -1.67 -14.09 8.33
CA GLY A 243 -0.27 -13.88 8.69
C GLY A 243 0.32 -12.74 7.86
N ASN A 244 1.55 -12.35 8.17
CA ASN A 244 2.30 -11.29 7.49
C ASN A 244 3.68 -11.79 7.04
N ILE A 245 4.38 -10.94 6.29
CA ILE A 245 5.76 -11.20 5.82
C ILE A 245 6.80 -11.30 6.95
N PHE A 246 6.47 -10.82 8.16
CA PHE A 246 7.43 -10.64 9.24
C PHE A 246 7.43 -11.76 10.29
N GLU A 247 6.71 -12.87 10.06
CA GLU A 247 6.70 -14.11 10.89
C GLU A 247 6.89 -13.85 12.41
N ASN A 248 5.80 -13.88 13.19
CA ASN A 248 5.73 -13.60 14.65
C ASN A 248 5.55 -12.13 15.08
N ILE A 249 5.16 -11.23 14.18
CA ILE A 249 4.63 -9.91 14.54
C ILE A 249 3.10 -9.99 14.53
N ASP A 250 2.44 -9.49 15.58
CA ASP A 250 0.98 -9.32 15.59
C ASP A 250 0.56 -7.84 15.43
N ASP A 251 -0.72 -7.61 15.13
CA ASP A 251 -1.30 -6.28 14.84
C ASP A 251 -1.24 -5.31 16.04
N SER A 252 -0.94 -5.79 17.24
CA SER A 252 -0.71 -4.97 18.43
C SER A 252 0.73 -4.45 18.54
N GLN A 253 1.63 -4.97 17.70
CA GLN A 253 3.07 -4.67 17.71
C GLN A 253 3.50 -3.81 16.52
N VAL A 254 2.86 -3.99 15.36
CA VAL A 254 3.03 -3.17 14.14
C VAL A 254 1.65 -2.98 13.54
N THR A 255 1.35 -1.82 12.96
CA THR A 255 0.05 -1.58 12.30
C THR A 255 0.15 -1.78 10.78
N LEU A 256 1.31 -1.55 10.19
CA LEU A 256 1.51 -1.56 8.74
C LEU A 256 2.99 -1.78 8.35
N GLY A 257 3.23 -2.42 7.21
CA GLY A 257 4.50 -2.32 6.47
C GLY A 257 4.35 -1.36 5.29
N VAL A 258 5.32 -0.47 5.09
CA VAL A 258 5.37 0.40 3.91
C VAL A 258 6.68 0.17 3.20
N THR A 259 6.64 -0.05 1.88
CA THR A 259 7.83 -0.24 1.06
C THR A 259 8.01 0.95 0.13
N TRP A 260 9.21 1.55 0.07
CA TRP A 260 9.45 2.86 -0.57
C TRP A 260 10.51 2.80 -1.66
N SER A 261 10.48 3.69 -2.66
CA SER A 261 11.55 3.77 -3.67
C SER A 261 11.98 5.21 -4.00
N GLU A 262 13.29 5.46 -4.06
CA GLU A 262 13.89 6.73 -4.49
C GLU A 262 14.08 6.77 -6.02
N ILE A 263 13.80 7.92 -6.64
CA ILE A 263 14.22 8.19 -8.03
C ILE A 263 15.64 8.78 -7.97
N GLY A 264 16.63 8.04 -8.45
CA GLY A 264 17.87 8.66 -8.94
C GLY A 264 17.61 9.38 -10.28
N PRO A 265 18.36 10.43 -10.65
CA PRO A 265 18.16 11.12 -11.92
C PRO A 265 18.38 10.13 -13.07
N VAL A 266 17.30 9.70 -13.71
CA VAL A 266 17.38 8.95 -14.96
C VAL A 266 17.83 9.94 -16.02
N SER A 267 19.14 10.01 -16.25
CA SER A 267 19.65 10.58 -17.49
C SER A 267 19.16 9.66 -18.62
N VAL A 268 18.03 10.05 -19.23
CA VAL A 268 17.65 9.52 -20.54
C VAL A 268 18.71 9.98 -21.52
N SER A 269 19.76 9.17 -21.63
CA SER A 269 20.75 9.28 -22.68
C SER A 269 20.01 8.85 -23.95
N VAL A 270 19.52 9.83 -24.70
CA VAL A 270 19.05 9.60 -26.06
C VAL A 270 20.27 9.13 -26.84
N CYS A 271 20.42 7.81 -27.00
CA CYS A 271 21.34 7.25 -27.97
C CYS A 271 20.78 7.53 -29.37
N GLU A 272 21.06 8.72 -29.90
CA GLU A 272 21.15 8.92 -31.34
C GLU A 272 22.28 8.02 -31.86
N GLY A 273 21.93 6.99 -32.63
CA GLY A 273 22.89 5.99 -33.04
C GLY A 273 22.45 5.14 -34.23
N PHE A 274 22.62 5.72 -35.42
CA PHE A 274 22.94 5.03 -36.68
C PHE A 274 21.95 3.98 -37.24
N LEU A 275 21.19 4.40 -38.26
CA LEU A 275 20.74 3.51 -39.32
C LEU A 275 21.92 3.16 -40.25
N PRO A 276 22.31 1.88 -40.41
CA PRO A 276 23.15 1.47 -41.52
C PRO A 276 22.25 1.13 -42.71
N GLY A 277 22.46 1.85 -43.82
CA GLY A 277 21.76 1.58 -45.07
C GLY A 277 22.10 0.22 -45.68
N ARG A 278 21.10 -0.37 -46.34
CA ARG A 278 21.20 -1.24 -47.54
C ARG A 278 19.92 -0.98 -48.34
N ARG A 279 19.93 -0.32 -49.50
CA ARG A 279 20.21 -0.89 -50.84
C ARG A 279 19.81 -2.37 -50.95
N GLN A 280 18.63 -2.65 -51.48
CA GLN A 280 18.39 -2.85 -52.92
C GLN A 280 17.02 -2.30 -53.30
#